data_AF-A0A6N2E6L2-F1
#
_entry.id   AF-A0A6N2E6L2-F1
#
_cell.length_a   1.000
_cell.length_b   1.000
_cell.length_c   1.000
_cell.angle_alpha   90.00
_cell.angle_beta   90.00
_cell.angle_gamma   90.00
#
_symmetry.space_group_name_H-M   'P 1'
#
loop_
_entity.id
_entity.type
_entity.pdbx_description
1 polymer ?
#
loop_
_entity_poly.entity_id
_entity_poly.type
_entity_poly.pdbx_seq_one_letter_code
_entity_poly.pdbx_strand_id
1 'polypeptide(L)'
;MTSRPCTSNPWSVLLWWSVASGGWGLLLRVENLSDPAPARSVVERETGAAFRRWAGLPGGAKIVIEESMKTAQTPRGSIGLAPLLVLLAALLLQPGPLGGEASAQPLFDRTERPIRGVWLRPPGTIPQFETIASTMAEAGITDIYLETFYWGLTTHRSEVFRDRFSFDYLAEAIRVGSRHGVRVHAWIESAYWSFSGTGNYILNEHPEWKVVDVYGNTNIGDINGQVFVNLGHPGVQGKLADLVAELAAYPGLAGIQTDYHRFPLDNNTGDGFPAPYSYDAWSRAEFQNEFGSDPLVTARRPTDPQWSNFVQWRRDGVSEAARVMFDAIGDVDPQVRFSAAVFAQATTSSSQLVKMQDWPAWTAGGYVDYIVPMAYATSTTGIRNDLQTTRNLAGNTRVVAGLAILTNTTRPSISQQLSTARNEGIEDFILFDANTLMANPSMRTSLRNWLDQNATPQVGDFNRDGVIDARDRAFFFGVFQGQPVPRNNQNRHMDLNNDGVIDEKDLAIFERLLLEYRYGEDGVIGQKAIDFLTSNYTPPSVIGPPDPSRPLNLHDLNGDGVVDYQDLLILHAGLTEPVEPDLDVNRDGVVDIEDLHKQAKNPIDINRDGLIDGEDTRVLIEYLRQNEQELMAQPQR
;
A
#
# COMPACT_ATOMS: atom_id res chain seq x y z
N MET A 1 32.91 25.47 -37.99
CA MET A 1 32.44 25.99 -39.30
C MET A 1 30.94 25.79 -39.38
N THR A 2 30.21 26.91 -39.51
CA THR A 2 28.85 27.10 -40.05
C THR A 2 27.74 26.10 -39.71
N SER A 3 26.78 26.59 -38.92
CA SER A 3 25.40 26.11 -38.82
C SER A 3 24.58 26.43 -40.07
N ARG A 4 23.63 25.54 -40.42
CA ARG A 4 22.25 25.89 -40.82
C ARG A 4 21.31 24.68 -40.67
N PRO A 5 20.01 24.89 -40.40
CA PRO A 5 19.10 23.90 -39.80
C PRO A 5 18.15 23.25 -40.82
N CYS A 6 17.71 22.03 -40.53
CA CYS A 6 16.51 21.44 -41.12
C CYS A 6 15.56 20.96 -40.02
N THR A 7 14.29 21.25 -40.23
CA THR A 7 13.16 21.28 -39.31
C THR A 7 12.46 19.92 -39.17
N SER A 8 11.78 19.77 -38.02
CA SER A 8 10.57 18.96 -37.73
C SER A 8 10.63 17.43 -37.74
N ASN A 9 10.79 16.79 -36.57
CA ASN A 9 9.75 16.02 -35.83
C ASN A 9 10.36 15.47 -34.51
N PRO A 10 9.69 15.52 -33.34
CA PRO A 10 10.26 15.04 -32.08
C PRO A 10 10.04 13.53 -31.89
N TRP A 11 10.90 12.91 -31.08
CA TRP A 11 10.86 11.51 -30.62
C TRP A 11 11.51 10.47 -31.54
N SER A 12 12.84 10.42 -31.51
CA SER A 12 13.62 9.22 -31.82
C SER A 12 14.58 9.00 -30.65
N VAL A 13 14.33 7.99 -29.81
CA VAL A 13 15.28 7.59 -28.75
C VAL A 13 16.18 6.51 -29.35
N LEU A 14 17.47 6.81 -29.49
CA LEU A 14 18.49 5.82 -29.84
C LEU A 14 19.17 5.34 -28.54
N LEU A 15 18.92 4.10 -28.13
CA LEU A 15 19.64 3.44 -27.04
C LEU A 15 20.79 2.61 -27.63
N TRP A 16 22.03 2.94 -27.25
CA TRP A 16 23.21 2.11 -27.53
C TRP A 16 23.53 1.27 -26.28
N TRP A 17 23.62 -0.05 -26.43
CA TRP A 17 24.24 -0.93 -25.46
C TRP A 17 25.49 -1.55 -26.09
N SER A 18 26.64 -1.36 -25.46
CA SER A 18 27.91 -1.97 -25.87
C SER A 18 28.17 -3.21 -25.02
N VAL A 19 27.89 -4.39 -25.55
CA VAL A 19 28.47 -5.64 -25.04
C VAL A 19 29.67 -5.96 -25.91
N ALA A 20 30.84 -6.11 -25.28
CA ALA A 20 32.05 -6.52 -25.96
C ALA A 20 31.82 -7.86 -26.68
N SER A 21 32.22 -7.89 -27.96
CA SER A 21 32.15 -9.01 -28.92
C SER A 21 30.79 -9.24 -29.63
N GLY A 22 30.66 -8.68 -30.84
CA GLY A 22 29.71 -9.12 -31.88
C GLY A 22 28.39 -8.34 -31.94
N GLY A 23 28.38 -7.18 -32.61
CA GLY A 23 27.25 -6.27 -32.65
C GLY A 23 26.01 -6.79 -33.40
N TRP A 24 24.88 -6.82 -32.70
CA TRP A 24 23.53 -6.78 -33.26
C TRP A 24 22.88 -5.45 -32.85
N GLY A 25 22.28 -4.74 -33.81
CA GLY A 25 21.54 -3.51 -33.55
C GLY A 25 20.04 -3.74 -33.72
N LEU A 26 19.25 -3.37 -32.72
CA LEU A 26 17.78 -3.34 -32.78
C LEU A 26 17.35 -1.91 -33.14
N LEU A 27 16.62 -1.73 -34.24
CA LEU A 27 16.02 -0.45 -34.61
C LEU A 27 14.53 -0.49 -34.28
N LEU A 28 14.07 0.35 -33.36
CA LEU A 28 12.64 0.51 -33.05
C LEU A 28 12.13 1.79 -33.70
N ARG A 29 11.12 1.67 -34.55
CA ARG A 29 10.40 2.81 -35.16
C ARG A 29 8.97 2.83 -34.62
N VAL A 30 8.53 4.00 -34.14
CA VAL A 30 7.13 4.26 -33.76
C VAL A 30 6.50 5.08 -34.88
N GLU A 31 5.44 4.57 -35.50
CA GLU A 31 4.71 5.29 -36.56
C GLU A 31 3.29 5.66 -36.10
N ASN A 32 2.82 6.84 -36.51
CA ASN A 32 1.46 7.32 -36.24
C ASN A 32 0.58 7.07 -37.48
N LEU A 33 -0.59 6.45 -37.30
CA LEU A 33 -1.45 5.99 -38.39
C LEU A 33 -2.22 7.15 -39.04
N SER A 34 -1.69 7.70 -40.13
CA SER A 34 -2.48 8.52 -41.08
C SER A 34 -1.82 8.61 -42.47
N ASP A 35 -1.62 7.47 -43.15
CA ASP A 35 -1.57 7.40 -44.63
C ASP A 35 -1.61 5.93 -45.13
N PRO A 36 -2.20 5.59 -46.30
CA PRO A 36 -2.34 4.20 -46.75
C PRO A 36 -1.25 3.80 -47.77
N ALA A 37 -0.43 2.78 -47.48
CA ALA A 37 0.46 2.13 -48.46
C ALA A 37 0.82 0.68 -48.05
N PRO A 38 1.31 -0.18 -48.98
CA PRO A 38 0.66 -1.45 -49.27
C PRO A 38 1.22 -2.69 -48.53
N ALA A 39 0.36 -3.71 -48.47
CA ALA A 39 0.52 -4.98 -47.76
C ALA A 39 1.92 -5.62 -47.84
N ARG A 40 2.53 -5.84 -46.67
CA ARG A 40 3.60 -6.81 -46.43
C ARG A 40 3.27 -7.63 -45.19
N SER A 41 3.59 -8.92 -45.24
CA SER A 41 3.22 -9.94 -44.26
C SER A 41 3.73 -9.61 -42.85
N VAL A 42 2.79 -9.36 -41.93
CA VAL A 42 3.04 -9.15 -40.49
C VAL A 42 2.95 -10.50 -39.79
N VAL A 43 3.96 -10.85 -38.99
CA VAL A 43 3.88 -11.94 -38.01
C VAL A 43 3.54 -11.31 -36.68
N GLU A 44 2.31 -11.50 -36.20
CA GLU A 44 1.87 -11.05 -34.87
C GLU A 44 2.48 -11.96 -33.78
N ARG A 45 3.17 -11.37 -32.81
CA ARG A 45 3.41 -11.99 -31.51
C ARG A 45 3.07 -10.98 -30.42
N GLU A 46 2.13 -11.34 -29.56
CA GLU A 46 1.73 -10.54 -28.40
C GLU A 46 2.89 -10.45 -27.40
N THR A 47 3.40 -9.25 -27.16
CA THR A 47 4.30 -8.96 -26.04
C THR A 47 3.49 -8.43 -24.86
N GLY A 48 3.65 -9.08 -23.71
CA GLY A 48 2.87 -8.86 -22.48
C GLY A 48 3.03 -7.48 -21.82
N ALA A 49 2.11 -7.18 -20.90
CA ALA A 49 1.89 -5.88 -20.26
C ALA A 49 3.12 -5.27 -19.55
N ALA A 50 4.07 -6.08 -19.09
CA ALA A 50 5.25 -5.62 -18.35
C ALA A 50 6.15 -4.66 -19.15
N PHE A 51 6.30 -4.86 -20.46
CA PHE A 51 7.15 -4.00 -21.30
C PHE A 51 6.51 -2.62 -21.57
N ARG A 52 5.18 -2.55 -21.59
CA ARG A 52 4.44 -1.30 -21.85
C ARG A 52 4.59 -0.31 -20.70
N ARG A 53 4.69 -0.82 -19.46
CA ARG A 53 4.87 -0.01 -18.24
C ARG A 53 6.26 0.61 -18.15
N TRP A 54 7.30 -0.08 -18.64
CA TRP A 54 8.67 0.43 -18.62
C TRP A 54 8.95 1.54 -19.65
N ALA A 55 8.19 1.59 -20.75
CA ALA A 55 8.49 2.48 -21.88
C ALA A 55 7.58 3.73 -22.02
N GLY A 56 6.60 3.93 -21.13
CA GLY A 56 5.79 5.17 -21.08
C GLY A 56 4.96 5.49 -22.34
N LEU A 57 4.46 4.48 -23.06
CA LEU A 57 3.73 4.66 -24.32
C LEU A 57 2.20 4.78 -24.11
N PRO A 58 1.50 5.72 -24.78
CA PRO A 58 0.04 5.87 -24.66
C PRO A 58 -0.74 4.70 -25.29
N GLY A 59 -1.97 4.48 -24.79
CA GLY A 59 -2.85 3.39 -25.22
C GLY A 59 -3.17 3.44 -26.72
N GLY A 60 -2.74 2.42 -27.47
CA GLY A 60 -3.04 2.23 -28.89
C GLY A 60 -1.83 2.06 -29.82
N ALA A 61 -0.59 2.22 -29.35
CA ALA A 61 0.61 2.07 -30.19
C ALA A 61 0.90 0.61 -30.57
N LYS A 62 1.17 0.36 -31.86
CA LYS A 62 1.69 -0.93 -32.37
C LYS A 62 3.21 -0.86 -32.55
N ILE A 63 3.93 -1.87 -32.06
CA ILE A 63 5.37 -2.03 -32.27
C ILE A 63 5.56 -2.97 -33.47
N VAL A 64 6.28 -2.50 -34.49
CA VAL A 64 6.66 -3.30 -35.68
C VAL A 64 8.14 -3.64 -35.55
N ILE A 65 8.48 -4.93 -35.54
CA ILE A 65 9.85 -5.42 -35.58
C ILE A 65 10.19 -5.71 -37.05
N GLU A 66 11.07 -4.91 -37.67
CA GLU A 66 11.62 -5.23 -38.99
C GLU A 66 12.99 -5.94 -38.84
N GLU A 67 13.09 -7.19 -39.29
CA GLU A 67 14.38 -7.83 -39.54
C GLU A 67 14.97 -7.30 -40.85
N SER A 68 16.00 -6.45 -40.78
CA SER A 68 16.77 -6.11 -41.98
C SER A 68 17.85 -7.18 -42.26
N MET A 69 17.55 -8.15 -43.12
CA MET A 69 18.58 -9.01 -43.70
C MET A 69 19.25 -8.29 -44.89
N LYS A 70 20.50 -7.82 -44.71
CA LYS A 70 21.36 -7.49 -45.84
C LYS A 70 21.96 -8.77 -46.41
N THR A 71 21.56 -9.10 -47.63
CA THR A 71 22.11 -10.16 -48.45
C THR A 71 23.57 -9.87 -48.83
N ALA A 72 24.50 -10.73 -48.39
CA ALA A 72 25.83 -10.86 -48.98
C ALA A 72 25.90 -12.20 -49.71
N GLN A 73 26.08 -12.15 -51.02
CA GLN A 73 26.32 -13.30 -51.89
C GLN A 73 27.76 -13.82 -51.70
N THR A 74 27.91 -15.16 -51.63
CA THR A 74 28.88 -16.05 -52.34
C THR A 74 29.09 -17.37 -51.53
N PRO A 75 29.68 -18.46 -52.09
CA PRO A 75 28.96 -19.46 -52.90
C PRO A 75 29.05 -20.92 -52.38
N ARG A 76 28.07 -21.73 -52.78
CA ARG A 76 28.08 -23.20 -52.98
C ARG A 76 28.96 -24.08 -52.05
N GLY A 77 28.29 -24.85 -51.20
CA GLY A 77 28.84 -26.11 -50.68
C GLY A 77 28.06 -26.72 -49.51
N SER A 78 27.43 -27.86 -49.77
CA SER A 78 27.06 -28.94 -48.80
C SER A 78 25.91 -28.74 -47.79
N ILE A 79 24.81 -29.44 -48.10
CA ILE A 79 24.03 -30.41 -47.29
C ILE A 79 23.47 -29.94 -45.94
N GLY A 80 22.13 -29.94 -45.86
CA GLY A 80 21.33 -29.43 -44.75
C GLY A 80 21.47 -30.16 -43.41
N LEU A 81 21.39 -29.36 -42.35
CA LEU A 81 21.21 -29.76 -40.96
C LEU A 81 20.13 -28.86 -40.33
N ALA A 82 18.92 -28.89 -40.90
CA ALA A 82 17.76 -28.17 -40.39
C ALA A 82 16.79 -28.99 -39.48
N PRO A 83 17.17 -30.16 -38.91
CA PRO A 83 16.44 -30.68 -37.76
C PRO A 83 17.28 -30.95 -36.50
N LEU A 84 18.56 -30.56 -36.43
CA LEU A 84 19.41 -30.88 -35.27
C LEU A 84 19.48 -29.78 -34.18
N LEU A 85 18.98 -28.57 -34.44
CA LEU A 85 19.01 -27.44 -33.49
C LEU A 85 17.70 -27.25 -32.68
N VAL A 86 16.65 -28.01 -33.01
CA VAL A 86 15.40 -28.04 -32.22
C VAL A 86 15.42 -29.15 -31.15
N LEU A 87 16.35 -30.11 -31.23
CA LEU A 87 16.47 -31.19 -30.25
C LEU A 87 17.49 -30.93 -29.12
N LEU A 88 18.36 -29.93 -29.23
CA LEU A 88 19.29 -29.55 -28.14
C LEU A 88 18.72 -28.52 -27.15
N ALA A 89 17.63 -27.84 -27.51
CA ALA A 89 16.90 -26.95 -26.58
C ALA A 89 15.86 -27.70 -25.72
N ALA A 90 15.56 -28.97 -26.05
CA ALA A 90 14.58 -29.78 -25.34
C ALA A 90 15.18 -30.84 -24.39
N LEU A 91 16.52 -30.97 -24.34
CA LEU A 91 17.22 -31.88 -23.41
C LEU A 91 17.90 -31.18 -22.21
N LEU A 92 17.74 -29.86 -22.07
CA LEU A 92 18.16 -29.11 -20.88
C LEU A 92 16.99 -28.84 -19.89
N LEU A 93 15.84 -29.50 -20.09
CA LEU A 93 14.65 -29.36 -19.25
C LEU A 93 14.10 -30.73 -18.80
N GLN A 94 14.96 -31.58 -18.25
CA GLN A 94 14.51 -32.72 -17.43
C GLN A 94 15.31 -32.79 -16.12
N PRO A 95 14.64 -32.85 -14.95
CA PRO A 95 15.34 -33.02 -13.68
C PRO A 95 15.74 -34.50 -13.55
N GLY A 96 17.04 -34.77 -13.67
CA GLY A 96 17.65 -36.05 -13.32
C GLY A 96 18.26 -35.99 -11.92
N PRO A 97 18.15 -37.06 -11.10
CA PRO A 97 18.45 -37.01 -9.67
C PRO A 97 19.94 -37.25 -9.40
N LEU A 98 20.65 -36.25 -8.87
CA LEU A 98 21.99 -36.45 -8.30
C LEU A 98 22.25 -35.48 -7.15
N GLY A 99 22.66 -36.06 -6.01
CA GLY A 99 23.37 -35.37 -4.94
C GLY A 99 22.48 -34.96 -3.79
N GLY A 100 22.62 -35.63 -2.64
CA GLY A 100 21.80 -35.39 -1.47
C GLY A 100 21.90 -33.95 -0.97
N GLU A 101 20.84 -33.19 -1.20
CA GLU A 101 20.45 -32.13 -0.29
C GLU A 101 19.70 -32.79 0.86
N ALA A 102 20.25 -32.66 2.06
CA ALA A 102 19.41 -32.75 3.25
C ALA A 102 18.23 -31.81 2.99
N SER A 103 17.02 -32.35 2.92
CA SER A 103 15.81 -31.58 2.70
C SER A 103 15.77 -30.45 3.72
N ALA A 104 16.16 -29.25 3.30
CA ALA A 104 15.89 -28.04 4.03
C ALA A 104 14.36 -27.98 4.08
N GLN A 105 13.80 -28.25 5.26
CA GLN A 105 12.43 -27.84 5.52
C GLN A 105 12.41 -26.34 5.20
N PRO A 106 11.57 -25.85 4.28
CA PRO A 106 11.39 -24.41 4.16
C PRO A 106 10.99 -23.95 5.57
N LEU A 107 11.73 -23.00 6.12
CA LEU A 107 11.22 -22.24 7.26
C LEU A 107 9.91 -21.65 6.74
N PHE A 108 8.79 -22.14 7.27
CA PHE A 108 7.45 -21.68 6.91
C PHE A 108 7.27 -20.32 7.56
N ASP A 109 8.04 -19.34 7.11
CA ASP A 109 8.06 -17.99 7.66
C ASP A 109 7.60 -17.02 6.57
N ARG A 110 6.87 -16.00 6.98
CA ARG A 110 6.32 -14.98 6.09
C ARG A 110 7.37 -13.91 5.82
N THR A 111 7.43 -13.45 4.57
CA THR A 111 8.23 -12.29 4.15
C THR A 111 7.45 -10.99 4.24
N GLU A 112 6.15 -11.01 3.93
CA GLU A 112 5.26 -9.86 4.09
C GLU A 112 4.81 -9.73 5.54
N ARG A 113 4.96 -8.51 6.09
CA ARG A 113 4.44 -8.08 7.38
C ARG A 113 2.95 -8.37 7.48
N PRO A 114 2.48 -9.05 8.55
CA PRO A 114 1.07 -9.40 8.68
C PRO A 114 0.22 -8.14 8.91
N ILE A 115 -1.03 -8.19 8.46
CA ILE A 115 -2.05 -7.24 8.89
C ILE A 115 -2.88 -7.94 9.97
N ARG A 116 -2.77 -7.44 11.21
CA ARG A 116 -3.55 -7.90 12.36
C ARG A 116 -4.32 -6.70 12.89
N GLY A 117 -5.47 -6.46 12.29
CA GLY A 117 -6.20 -5.21 12.40
C GLY A 117 -7.44 -5.24 13.27
N VAL A 118 -7.87 -4.07 13.70
CA VAL A 118 -9.21 -3.79 14.24
C VAL A 118 -9.77 -2.51 13.64
N TRP A 119 -11.07 -2.49 13.38
CA TRP A 119 -11.78 -1.23 13.10
C TRP A 119 -12.13 -0.50 14.40
N LEU A 120 -11.93 0.81 14.42
CA LEU A 120 -12.19 1.65 15.59
C LEU A 120 -12.76 3.01 15.16
N ARG A 121 -13.98 3.30 15.61
CA ARG A 121 -14.45 4.69 15.68
C ARG A 121 -13.69 5.43 16.79
N PRO A 122 -13.13 6.63 16.54
CA PRO A 122 -12.30 7.32 17.52
C PRO A 122 -13.02 7.55 18.85
N PRO A 123 -12.42 7.21 20.00
CA PRO A 123 -12.94 7.65 21.29
C PRO A 123 -12.81 9.17 21.45
N GLY A 124 -13.48 9.74 22.46
CA GLY A 124 -13.55 11.19 22.63
C GLY A 124 -12.22 11.87 22.95
N THR A 125 -11.20 11.13 23.42
CA THR A 125 -9.90 11.69 23.81
C THR A 125 -8.72 10.79 23.42
N ILE A 126 -7.55 11.40 23.25
CA ILE A 126 -6.30 10.67 22.95
C ILE A 126 -5.87 9.70 24.06
N PRO A 127 -5.97 10.02 25.37
CA PRO A 127 -5.68 9.04 26.41
C PRO A 127 -6.59 7.80 26.38
N GLN A 128 -7.86 7.96 25.97
CA GLN A 128 -8.74 6.81 25.75
C GLN A 128 -8.28 5.99 24.55
N PHE A 129 -7.90 6.64 23.45
CA PHE A 129 -7.29 5.96 22.30
C PHE A 129 -6.03 5.20 22.70
N GLU A 130 -5.13 5.82 23.47
CA GLU A 130 -3.89 5.18 23.95
C GLU A 130 -4.18 3.91 24.74
N THR A 131 -5.18 3.96 25.63
CA THR A 131 -5.60 2.79 26.41
C THR A 131 -6.10 1.66 25.51
N ILE A 132 -6.90 2.00 24.48
CA ILE A 132 -7.37 1.02 23.50
C ILE A 132 -6.18 0.47 22.72
N ALA A 133 -5.31 1.32 22.17
CA ALA A 133 -4.17 0.93 21.36
C ALA A 133 -3.24 -0.02 22.13
N SER A 134 -2.86 0.33 23.36
CA SER A 134 -2.04 -0.50 24.24
C SER A 134 -2.70 -1.87 24.51
N THR A 135 -4.00 -1.88 24.83
CA THR A 135 -4.74 -3.12 25.09
C THR A 135 -4.88 -4.01 23.86
N MET A 136 -5.05 -3.41 22.67
CA MET A 136 -5.08 -4.13 21.40
C MET A 136 -3.71 -4.73 21.08
N ALA A 137 -2.64 -3.95 21.29
CA ALA A 137 -1.27 -4.37 21.06
C ALA A 137 -0.89 -5.59 21.92
N GLU A 138 -1.23 -5.58 23.22
CA GLU A 138 -1.05 -6.73 24.12
C GLU A 138 -1.83 -7.98 23.66
N ALA A 139 -2.95 -7.82 22.94
CA ALA A 139 -3.70 -8.93 22.35
C ALA A 139 -3.10 -9.44 21.03
N GLY A 140 -2.04 -8.80 20.51
CA GLY A 140 -1.37 -9.13 19.25
C GLY A 140 -1.92 -8.38 18.01
N ILE A 141 -2.69 -7.31 18.21
CA ILE A 141 -3.11 -6.41 17.14
C ILE A 141 -1.97 -5.45 16.81
N THR A 142 -1.66 -5.29 15.54
CA THR A 142 -0.59 -4.41 15.04
C THR A 142 -1.12 -3.21 14.25
N ASP A 143 -2.43 -3.22 13.93
CA ASP A 143 -3.06 -2.24 13.04
C ASP A 143 -4.39 -1.76 13.60
N ILE A 144 -4.56 -0.45 13.67
CA ILE A 144 -5.85 0.18 13.99
C ILE A 144 -6.33 0.94 12.76
N TYR A 145 -7.47 0.51 12.23
CA TYR A 145 -8.22 1.22 11.19
C TYR A 145 -9.13 2.23 11.88
N LEU A 146 -8.59 3.43 12.09
CA LEU A 146 -9.25 4.52 12.79
C LEU A 146 -10.20 5.25 11.85
N GLU A 147 -11.48 5.35 12.21
CA GLU A 147 -12.45 6.06 11.40
C GLU A 147 -12.15 7.57 11.40
N THR A 148 -11.60 8.08 10.30
CA THR A 148 -11.06 9.45 10.19
C THR A 148 -11.95 10.38 9.39
N PHE A 149 -12.86 9.84 8.60
CA PHE A 149 -13.87 10.61 7.88
C PHE A 149 -15.20 9.88 7.93
N TYR A 150 -16.17 10.50 8.61
CA TYR A 150 -17.51 9.94 8.76
C TYR A 150 -18.53 11.04 9.00
N TRP A 151 -19.73 10.85 8.44
CA TRP A 151 -20.83 11.83 8.46
C TRP A 151 -20.40 13.22 7.97
N GLY A 152 -19.49 13.24 6.99
CA GLY A 152 -19.02 14.46 6.34
C GLY A 152 -18.11 15.32 7.21
N LEU A 153 -17.48 14.77 8.24
CA LEU A 153 -16.52 15.45 9.11
C LEU A 153 -15.23 14.64 9.24
N THR A 154 -14.09 15.32 9.28
CA THR A 154 -12.75 14.74 9.45
C THR A 154 -12.32 14.75 10.90
N THR A 155 -11.50 13.78 11.30
CA THR A 155 -10.90 13.75 12.65
C THR A 155 -9.58 14.52 12.72
N HIS A 156 -8.97 14.78 11.57
CA HIS A 156 -7.75 15.55 11.39
C HIS A 156 -8.07 17.01 10.99
N ARG A 157 -7.06 17.88 10.96
CA ARG A 157 -7.21 19.25 10.46
C ARG A 157 -7.31 19.23 8.95
N SER A 158 -8.47 19.60 8.42
CA SER A 158 -8.74 19.46 7.01
C SER A 158 -9.03 20.80 6.34
N GLU A 159 -8.45 21.00 5.16
CA GLU A 159 -8.85 22.05 4.22
C GLU A 159 -9.99 21.58 3.30
N VAL A 160 -10.24 20.27 3.27
CA VAL A 160 -11.21 19.61 2.39
C VAL A 160 -12.60 19.53 3.02
N PHE A 161 -12.69 19.06 4.26
CA PHE A 161 -13.95 18.92 5.01
C PHE A 161 -13.86 19.62 6.37
N ARG A 162 -15.01 19.79 7.04
CA ARG A 162 -15.02 20.39 8.38
C ARG A 162 -14.49 19.41 9.43
N ASP A 163 -13.68 19.93 10.34
CA ASP A 163 -13.16 19.19 11.48
C ASP A 163 -14.26 18.76 12.46
N ARG A 164 -14.13 17.54 12.98
CA ARG A 164 -14.93 16.98 14.07
C ARG A 164 -14.41 17.37 15.45
N PHE A 165 -13.08 17.43 15.60
CA PHE A 165 -12.41 17.73 16.86
C PHE A 165 -11.77 19.11 16.81
N SER A 166 -11.56 19.72 17.98
CA SER A 166 -10.91 21.03 18.08
C SER A 166 -9.39 20.97 17.94
N PHE A 167 -8.82 19.81 17.61
CA PHE A 167 -7.39 19.52 17.48
C PHE A 167 -7.22 18.41 16.43
N ASP A 168 -5.98 18.20 15.97
CA ASP A 168 -5.68 17.12 15.03
C ASP A 168 -5.66 15.76 15.73
N TYR A 169 -6.76 15.02 15.65
CA TYR A 169 -6.85 13.72 16.30
C TYR A 169 -5.98 12.67 15.62
N LEU A 170 -5.88 12.70 14.29
CA LEU A 170 -5.16 11.69 13.52
C LEU A 170 -3.65 11.78 13.79
N ALA A 171 -3.07 12.98 13.77
CA ALA A 171 -1.66 13.18 14.10
C ALA A 171 -1.32 12.61 15.49
N GLU A 172 -2.14 12.93 16.49
CA GLU A 172 -1.94 12.42 17.85
C GLU A 172 -2.16 10.91 17.95
N ALA A 173 -3.12 10.35 17.23
CA ALA A 173 -3.37 8.91 17.21
C ALA A 173 -2.20 8.14 16.57
N ILE A 174 -1.63 8.64 15.47
CA ILE A 174 -0.43 8.03 14.83
C ILE A 174 0.73 8.02 15.84
N ARG A 175 1.03 9.18 16.42
CA ARG A 175 2.11 9.37 17.40
C ARG A 175 1.94 8.45 18.61
N VAL A 176 0.75 8.40 19.19
CA VAL A 176 0.46 7.58 20.37
C VAL A 176 0.41 6.09 20.04
N GLY A 177 -0.13 5.71 18.88
CA GLY A 177 -0.13 4.32 18.42
C GLY A 177 1.28 3.75 18.30
N SER A 178 2.21 4.54 17.74
CA SER A 178 3.60 4.13 17.54
C SER A 178 4.29 3.69 18.84
N ARG A 179 3.98 4.34 19.97
CA ARG A 179 4.52 4.01 21.30
C ARG A 179 4.20 2.60 21.78
N HIS A 180 3.15 1.99 21.23
CA HIS A 180 2.69 0.65 21.59
C HIS A 180 2.87 -0.33 20.43
N GLY A 181 3.71 -0.02 19.45
CA GLY A 181 3.95 -0.93 18.31
C GLY A 181 2.80 -1.00 17.31
N VAL A 182 1.84 -0.05 17.37
CA VAL A 182 0.61 -0.08 16.58
C VAL A 182 0.65 0.95 15.46
N ARG A 183 0.35 0.48 14.25
CA ARG A 183 0.13 1.33 13.08
C ARG A 183 -1.29 1.87 13.04
N VAL A 184 -1.44 3.10 12.55
CA VAL A 184 -2.75 3.69 12.29
C VAL A 184 -3.00 3.74 10.79
N HIS A 185 -4.19 3.28 10.39
CA HIS A 185 -4.75 3.42 9.06
C HIS A 185 -5.98 4.33 9.13
N ALA A 186 -6.13 5.22 8.16
CA ALA A 186 -7.28 6.10 8.04
C ALA A 186 -8.45 5.36 7.38
N TRP A 187 -9.48 5.03 8.13
CA TRP A 187 -10.71 4.42 7.63
C TRP A 187 -11.76 5.50 7.33
N ILE A 188 -12.31 5.53 6.11
CA ILE A 188 -13.18 6.61 5.64
C ILE A 188 -14.50 6.09 5.05
N GLU A 189 -15.60 6.78 5.35
CA GLU A 189 -16.91 6.60 4.69
C GLU A 189 -16.92 7.34 3.34
N SER A 190 -16.56 6.67 2.24
CA SER A 190 -16.37 7.34 0.94
C SER A 190 -17.66 7.86 0.30
N ALA A 191 -18.78 7.12 0.40
CA ALA A 191 -20.05 7.57 -0.16
C ALA A 191 -21.03 8.11 0.89
N TYR A 192 -20.84 7.83 2.18
CA TYR A 192 -21.83 8.13 3.22
C TYR A 192 -21.46 9.41 3.98
N TRP A 193 -21.87 10.56 3.44
CA TRP A 193 -21.39 11.87 3.91
C TRP A 193 -22.32 12.60 4.87
N SER A 194 -23.53 12.11 5.11
CA SER A 194 -24.38 12.72 6.13
C SER A 194 -25.24 11.74 6.88
N PHE A 195 -25.29 11.93 8.20
CA PHE A 195 -26.17 11.19 9.10
C PHE A 195 -26.99 12.14 9.96
N SER A 196 -28.32 11.99 9.93
CA SER A 196 -29.25 12.76 10.78
C SER A 196 -28.97 14.28 10.76
N GLY A 197 -28.52 14.80 9.61
CA GLY A 197 -28.19 16.21 9.40
C GLY A 197 -26.75 16.61 9.67
N THR A 198 -25.95 15.80 10.37
CA THR A 198 -24.49 15.99 10.45
C THR A 198 -23.91 15.75 9.06
N GLY A 199 -23.12 16.70 8.55
CA GLY A 199 -22.60 16.66 7.16
C GLY A 199 -23.47 17.38 6.12
N ASN A 200 -24.68 17.85 6.46
CA ASN A 200 -25.54 18.54 5.49
C ASN A 200 -24.95 19.83 4.90
N TYR A 201 -23.94 20.43 5.54
CA TYR A 201 -23.34 21.68 5.04
C TYR A 201 -22.84 21.53 3.60
N ILE A 202 -22.08 20.47 3.32
CA ILE A 202 -21.53 20.23 1.98
C ILE A 202 -22.61 19.79 1.00
N LEU A 203 -23.59 19.01 1.47
CA LEU A 203 -24.71 18.55 0.63
C LEU A 203 -25.80 19.60 0.38
N ASN A 204 -25.74 20.75 1.09
CA ASN A 204 -26.56 21.92 0.83
C ASN A 204 -25.86 22.87 -0.16
N GLU A 205 -24.53 22.93 -0.10
CA GLU A 205 -23.69 23.64 -1.08
C GLU A 205 -23.69 22.92 -2.43
N HIS A 206 -23.69 21.58 -2.40
CA HIS A 206 -23.69 20.69 -3.57
C HIS A 206 -24.85 19.68 -3.52
N PRO A 207 -26.11 20.12 -3.67
CA PRO A 207 -27.26 19.22 -3.67
C PRO A 207 -27.22 18.21 -4.82
N GLU A 208 -26.55 18.52 -5.92
CA GLU A 208 -26.37 17.68 -7.10
C GLU A 208 -25.47 16.45 -6.85
N TRP A 209 -24.69 16.43 -5.77
CA TRP A 209 -23.84 15.29 -5.43
C TRP A 209 -24.58 14.15 -4.77
N LYS A 210 -25.82 14.35 -4.31
CA LYS A 210 -26.58 13.30 -3.63
C LYS A 210 -26.93 12.17 -4.58
N VAL A 211 -26.93 10.94 -4.05
CA VAL A 211 -27.60 9.83 -4.72
C VAL A 211 -29.11 10.10 -4.78
N VAL A 212 -29.69 9.92 -5.96
CA VAL A 212 -31.13 10.09 -6.19
C VAL A 212 -31.71 8.78 -6.71
N ASP A 213 -32.83 8.34 -6.14
CA ASP A 213 -33.54 7.17 -6.64
C ASP A 213 -34.40 7.46 -7.88
N VAL A 214 -34.95 6.41 -8.49
CA VAL A 214 -35.85 6.48 -9.66
C VAL A 214 -37.13 7.30 -9.44
N TYR A 215 -37.50 7.57 -8.18
CA TYR A 215 -38.66 8.37 -7.79
C TYR A 215 -38.29 9.82 -7.43
N GLY A 216 -37.00 10.15 -7.41
CA GLY A 216 -36.50 11.47 -7.06
C GLY A 216 -36.21 11.67 -5.56
N ASN A 217 -36.22 10.62 -4.74
CA ASN A 217 -35.86 10.74 -3.33
C ASN A 217 -34.33 10.89 -3.17
N THR A 218 -33.90 11.66 -2.16
CA THR A 218 -32.47 11.93 -1.92
C THR A 218 -32.02 11.59 -0.49
N ASN A 219 -32.95 11.23 0.42
CA ASN A 219 -32.63 10.81 1.78
C ASN A 219 -32.59 9.28 1.82
N ILE A 220 -31.55 8.73 1.19
CA ILE A 220 -31.41 7.31 0.93
C ILE A 220 -30.12 6.83 1.57
N GLY A 221 -30.24 5.76 2.35
CA GLY A 221 -29.12 4.96 2.80
C GLY A 221 -29.56 3.62 3.36
N ASP A 222 -28.62 2.87 3.91
CA ASP A 222 -28.83 1.54 4.49
C ASP A 222 -29.73 1.60 5.73
N ILE A 223 -29.69 2.72 6.47
CA ILE A 223 -30.58 3.02 7.61
C ILE A 223 -31.15 4.44 7.51
N ASN A 224 -32.22 4.70 8.26
CA ASN A 224 -32.86 6.00 8.28
C ASN A 224 -31.89 7.11 8.73
N GLY A 225 -31.91 8.24 8.02
CA GLY A 225 -31.09 9.41 8.29
C GLY A 225 -29.74 9.42 7.57
N GLN A 226 -29.39 8.36 6.84
CA GLN A 226 -28.20 8.35 6.00
C GLN A 226 -28.45 9.03 4.66
N VAL A 227 -27.45 9.77 4.18
CA VAL A 227 -27.43 10.38 2.85
C VAL A 227 -26.12 10.01 2.16
N PHE A 228 -26.24 9.36 1.01
CA PHE A 228 -25.12 8.96 0.18
C PHE A 228 -24.84 9.99 -0.92
N VAL A 229 -23.57 10.15 -1.28
CA VAL A 229 -23.12 10.87 -2.47
C VAL A 229 -22.92 9.93 -3.65
N ASN A 230 -23.09 10.46 -4.86
CA ASN A 230 -22.87 9.75 -6.10
C ASN A 230 -21.38 9.70 -6.41
N LEU A 231 -20.74 8.55 -6.15
CA LEU A 231 -19.31 8.33 -6.42
C LEU A 231 -18.94 8.44 -7.91
N GLY A 232 -19.91 8.35 -8.84
CA GLY A 232 -19.65 8.60 -10.25
C GLY A 232 -19.48 10.08 -10.60
N HIS A 233 -19.93 11.00 -9.74
CA HIS A 233 -19.91 12.43 -10.03
C HIS A 233 -18.48 13.02 -9.91
N PRO A 234 -17.93 13.69 -10.93
CA PRO A 234 -16.55 14.19 -10.93
C PRO A 234 -16.23 15.12 -9.75
N GLY A 235 -17.19 15.96 -9.33
CA GLY A 235 -17.02 16.82 -8.15
C GLY A 235 -16.85 16.04 -6.84
N VAL A 236 -17.52 14.89 -6.69
CA VAL A 236 -17.36 14.00 -5.53
C VAL A 236 -16.02 13.29 -5.60
N GLN A 237 -15.64 12.79 -6.80
CA GLN A 237 -14.35 12.13 -7.02
C GLN A 237 -13.17 13.06 -6.72
N GLY A 238 -13.21 14.30 -7.22
CA GLY A 238 -12.19 15.31 -6.92
C GLY A 238 -12.10 15.62 -5.43
N LYS A 239 -13.23 15.74 -4.74
CA LYS A 239 -13.25 15.99 -3.29
C LYS A 239 -12.69 14.82 -2.47
N LEU A 240 -12.93 13.58 -2.92
CA LEU A 240 -12.33 12.39 -2.32
C LEU A 240 -10.83 12.31 -2.60
N ALA A 241 -10.39 12.68 -3.81
CA ALA A 241 -8.98 12.77 -4.19
C ALA A 241 -8.23 13.73 -3.26
N ASP A 242 -8.77 14.94 -3.06
CA ASP A 242 -8.19 15.95 -2.17
C ASP A 242 -8.10 15.42 -0.72
N LEU A 243 -9.15 14.76 -0.22
CA LEU A 243 -9.17 14.19 1.13
C LEU A 243 -8.10 13.11 1.31
N VAL A 244 -7.96 12.18 0.35
CA VAL A 244 -6.97 11.10 0.50
C VAL A 244 -5.54 11.60 0.29
N ALA A 245 -5.33 12.63 -0.54
CA ALA A 245 -4.05 13.30 -0.66
C ALA A 245 -3.65 13.99 0.66
N GLU A 246 -4.59 14.69 1.31
CA GLU A 246 -4.38 15.30 2.63
C GLU A 246 -4.04 14.24 3.69
N LEU A 247 -4.75 13.11 3.70
CA LEU A 247 -4.45 11.98 4.59
C LEU A 247 -3.07 11.36 4.31
N ALA A 248 -2.72 11.14 3.03
CA ALA A 248 -1.45 10.52 2.64
C ALA A 248 -0.23 11.36 3.05
N ALA A 249 -0.40 12.67 3.19
CA ALA A 249 0.65 13.57 3.63
C ALA A 249 1.03 13.42 5.12
N TYR A 250 0.23 12.70 5.94
CA TYR A 250 0.54 12.49 7.35
C TYR A 250 1.77 11.58 7.52
N PRO A 251 2.83 12.04 8.21
CA PRO A 251 3.97 11.19 8.56
C PRO A 251 3.53 10.01 9.43
N GLY A 252 3.92 8.79 9.06
CA GLY A 252 3.62 7.58 9.82
C GLY A 252 2.22 7.00 9.62
N LEU A 253 1.37 7.57 8.76
CA LEU A 253 0.11 6.93 8.37
C LEU A 253 0.41 5.68 7.52
N ALA A 254 -0.05 4.52 7.96
CA ALA A 254 0.28 3.25 7.31
C ALA A 254 -0.57 2.95 6.07
N GLY A 255 -1.77 3.54 6.00
CA GLY A 255 -2.69 3.31 4.91
C GLY A 255 -4.00 4.05 5.06
N ILE A 256 -4.77 4.04 3.98
CA ILE A 256 -6.11 4.59 3.87
C ILE A 256 -7.03 3.45 3.43
N GLN A 257 -8.15 3.27 4.12
CA GLN A 257 -9.17 2.29 3.77
C GLN A 257 -10.51 2.97 3.50
N THR A 258 -11.09 2.68 2.34
CA THR A 258 -12.46 3.08 2.02
C THR A 258 -13.48 2.05 2.51
N ASP A 259 -14.55 2.51 3.13
CA ASP A 259 -15.78 1.77 3.38
C ASP A 259 -16.95 2.56 2.80
N TYR A 260 -18.10 1.88 2.63
CA TYR A 260 -19.24 2.39 1.89
C TYR A 260 -18.90 2.86 0.48
N HIS A 261 -17.83 2.31 -0.13
CA HIS A 261 -17.42 2.61 -1.51
C HIS A 261 -18.34 1.95 -2.52
N ARG A 262 -19.60 2.39 -2.53
CA ARG A 262 -20.74 1.77 -3.22
C ARG A 262 -21.96 2.66 -3.13
N PHE A 263 -22.99 2.31 -3.89
CA PHE A 263 -24.34 2.79 -3.63
C PHE A 263 -24.92 2.19 -2.33
N PRO A 264 -25.93 2.85 -1.75
CA PRO A 264 -26.64 2.30 -0.60
C PRO A 264 -27.33 0.98 -0.93
N LEU A 265 -27.68 0.22 0.11
CA LEU A 265 -28.52 -0.95 0.00
C LEU A 265 -29.86 -0.56 -0.60
N ASP A 266 -30.31 -1.36 -1.57
CA ASP A 266 -31.65 -1.23 -2.13
C ASP A 266 -32.69 -1.29 -1.00
N ASN A 267 -33.39 -0.19 -0.80
CA ASN A 267 -34.35 0.00 0.28
C ASN A 267 -35.70 -0.68 -0.01
N ASN A 268 -35.90 -1.25 -1.21
CA ASN A 268 -37.16 -1.91 -1.57
C ASN A 268 -37.01 -3.06 -2.57
N THR A 269 -36.57 -4.22 -2.11
CA THR A 269 -36.49 -5.44 -2.94
C THR A 269 -37.85 -5.97 -3.45
N GLY A 270 -38.97 -5.35 -3.06
CA GLY A 270 -40.33 -5.75 -3.42
C GLY A 270 -41.01 -4.95 -4.54
N ASP A 271 -40.44 -3.82 -5.00
CA ASP A 271 -41.10 -2.94 -5.98
C ASP A 271 -40.69 -3.15 -7.45
N GLY A 272 -39.81 -4.11 -7.71
CA GLY A 272 -39.38 -4.49 -9.06
C GLY A 272 -38.26 -3.60 -9.65
N PHE A 273 -37.65 -2.72 -8.84
CA PHE A 273 -36.58 -1.81 -9.25
C PHE A 273 -35.25 -2.10 -8.50
N PRO A 274 -34.52 -3.19 -8.82
CA PRO A 274 -33.25 -3.47 -8.15
C PRO A 274 -32.22 -2.37 -8.42
N ALA A 275 -31.66 -1.76 -7.39
CA ALA A 275 -30.69 -0.64 -7.53
C ALA A 275 -31.27 0.62 -8.24
N PRO A 276 -32.20 1.34 -7.61
CA PRO A 276 -32.86 2.47 -8.25
C PRO A 276 -32.01 3.75 -8.22
N TYR A 277 -30.68 3.71 -8.11
CA TYR A 277 -29.84 4.89 -7.82
C TYR A 277 -29.19 5.54 -9.04
N SER A 278 -28.74 6.80 -8.87
CA SER A 278 -28.14 7.68 -9.88
C SER A 278 -29.11 8.18 -10.96
N TYR A 279 -30.35 8.50 -10.58
CA TYR A 279 -31.29 9.24 -11.44
C TYR A 279 -31.27 10.76 -11.19
N ASP A 280 -30.18 11.26 -10.61
CA ASP A 280 -29.92 12.68 -10.50
C ASP A 280 -29.74 13.32 -11.88
N ALA A 281 -29.86 14.65 -11.93
CA ALA A 281 -29.84 15.39 -13.19
C ALA A 281 -28.52 15.21 -13.97
N TRP A 282 -27.39 15.12 -13.26
CA TRP A 282 -26.09 14.94 -13.88
C TRP A 282 -25.95 13.53 -14.48
N SER A 283 -26.21 12.49 -13.69
CA SER A 283 -26.12 11.09 -14.17
C SER A 283 -27.02 10.83 -15.37
N ARG A 284 -28.25 11.38 -15.37
CA ARG A 284 -29.18 11.25 -16.50
C ARG A 284 -28.65 11.93 -17.75
N ALA A 285 -28.09 13.14 -17.61
CA ALA A 285 -27.53 13.88 -18.72
C ALA A 285 -26.31 13.17 -19.32
N GLU A 286 -25.37 12.71 -18.48
CA GLU A 286 -24.19 11.98 -18.96
C GLU A 286 -24.56 10.65 -19.61
N PHE A 287 -25.44 9.86 -18.99
CA PHE A 287 -25.91 8.63 -19.59
C PHE A 287 -26.64 8.86 -20.92
N GLN A 288 -27.46 9.92 -21.00
CA GLN A 288 -28.13 10.28 -22.25
C GLN A 288 -27.14 10.73 -23.33
N ASN A 289 -26.08 11.46 -22.96
CA ASN A 289 -25.02 11.86 -23.89
C ASN A 289 -24.27 10.65 -24.44
N GLU A 290 -24.00 9.65 -23.62
CA GLU A 290 -23.24 8.45 -24.00
C GLU A 290 -24.09 7.42 -24.78
N PHE A 291 -25.33 7.16 -24.33
CA PHE A 291 -26.17 6.08 -24.87
C PHE A 291 -27.36 6.57 -25.70
N GLY A 292 -27.55 7.88 -25.83
CA GLY A 292 -28.59 8.50 -26.68
C GLY A 292 -30.00 8.49 -26.10
N SER A 293 -30.19 8.09 -24.84
CA SER A 293 -31.51 8.01 -24.20
C SER A 293 -31.45 8.22 -22.69
N ASP A 294 -32.44 8.93 -22.15
CA ASP A 294 -32.59 9.16 -20.72
C ASP A 294 -32.84 7.83 -19.97
N PRO A 295 -32.05 7.50 -18.93
CA PRO A 295 -32.19 6.22 -18.23
C PRO A 295 -33.54 6.09 -17.52
N LEU A 296 -34.27 7.17 -17.20
CA LEU A 296 -35.65 7.07 -16.68
C LEU A 296 -36.63 6.43 -17.66
N VAL A 297 -36.31 6.44 -18.96
CA VAL A 297 -37.14 5.87 -20.02
C VAL A 297 -36.63 4.50 -20.45
N THR A 298 -35.31 4.32 -20.53
CA THR A 298 -34.70 3.16 -21.18
C THR A 298 -33.94 2.23 -20.24
N ALA A 299 -33.74 2.60 -18.99
CA ALA A 299 -33.03 1.82 -17.99
C ALA A 299 -33.71 1.92 -16.62
N ARG A 300 -35.04 2.08 -16.60
CA ARG A 300 -35.80 2.23 -15.35
C ARG A 300 -35.90 0.90 -14.61
N ARG A 301 -36.03 -0.22 -15.35
CA ARG A 301 -36.24 -1.59 -14.85
C ARG A 301 -35.24 -2.56 -15.46
N PRO A 302 -35.03 -3.74 -14.83
CA PRO A 302 -34.17 -4.80 -15.37
C PRO A 302 -34.52 -5.27 -16.79
N THR A 303 -35.78 -5.13 -17.18
CA THR A 303 -36.28 -5.52 -18.50
C THR A 303 -36.07 -4.45 -19.57
N ASP A 304 -35.66 -3.25 -19.19
CA ASP A 304 -35.53 -2.13 -20.12
C ASP A 304 -34.24 -2.25 -20.94
N PRO A 305 -34.22 -1.79 -22.20
CA PRO A 305 -33.16 -2.12 -23.16
C PRO A 305 -31.77 -1.62 -22.78
N GLN A 306 -31.66 -0.53 -22.00
CA GLN A 306 -30.39 0.06 -21.58
C GLN A 306 -30.02 -0.30 -20.13
N TRP A 307 -30.76 -1.21 -19.49
CA TRP A 307 -30.53 -1.55 -18.07
C TRP A 307 -29.10 -2.01 -17.79
N SER A 308 -28.60 -2.98 -18.56
CA SER A 308 -27.25 -3.52 -18.37
C SER A 308 -26.17 -2.46 -18.58
N ASN A 309 -26.33 -1.57 -19.58
CA ASN A 309 -25.40 -0.46 -19.81
C ASN A 309 -25.42 0.51 -18.63
N PHE A 310 -26.60 0.82 -18.07
CA PHE A 310 -26.70 1.70 -16.92
C PHE A 310 -26.16 1.10 -15.62
N VAL A 311 -26.29 -0.21 -15.42
CA VAL A 311 -25.61 -0.93 -14.33
C VAL A 311 -24.10 -0.84 -14.49
N GLN A 312 -23.57 -1.09 -15.70
CA GLN A 312 -22.14 -1.02 -15.96
C GLN A 312 -21.60 0.40 -15.78
N TRP A 313 -22.25 1.40 -16.37
CA TRP A 313 -21.87 2.81 -16.25
C TRP A 313 -21.75 3.28 -14.79
N ARG A 314 -22.71 2.86 -13.94
CA ARG A 314 -22.66 3.17 -12.49
C ARG A 314 -21.51 2.47 -11.78
N ARG A 315 -21.19 1.23 -12.15
CA ARG A 315 -20.02 0.50 -11.62
C ARG A 315 -18.71 1.17 -12.04
N ASP A 316 -18.63 1.60 -13.29
CA ASP A 316 -17.46 2.29 -13.82
C ASP A 316 -17.23 3.59 -13.06
N GLY A 317 -18.29 4.36 -12.78
CA GLY A 317 -18.20 5.57 -11.94
C GLY A 317 -17.72 5.30 -10.50
N VAL A 318 -18.23 4.25 -9.84
CA VAL A 318 -17.75 3.85 -8.49
C VAL A 318 -16.29 3.38 -8.55
N SER A 319 -15.91 2.66 -9.60
CA SER A 319 -14.54 2.17 -9.81
C SER A 319 -13.56 3.29 -10.11
N GLU A 320 -14.00 4.29 -10.87
CA GLU A 320 -13.22 5.48 -11.16
C GLU A 320 -12.92 6.29 -9.90
N ALA A 321 -13.86 6.38 -8.96
CA ALA A 321 -13.58 6.99 -7.66
C ALA A 321 -12.45 6.26 -6.91
N ALA A 322 -12.40 4.92 -6.96
CA ALA A 322 -11.31 4.16 -6.34
C ALA A 322 -9.97 4.42 -7.07
N ARG A 323 -9.97 4.46 -8.40
CA ARG A 323 -8.78 4.77 -9.21
C ARG A 323 -8.23 6.17 -8.91
N VAL A 324 -9.09 7.18 -8.91
CA VAL A 324 -8.71 8.58 -8.64
C VAL A 324 -8.14 8.73 -7.23
N MET A 325 -8.75 8.06 -6.23
CA MET A 325 -8.21 8.05 -4.87
C MET A 325 -6.84 7.35 -4.81
N PHE A 326 -6.68 6.20 -5.46
CA PHE A 326 -5.40 5.48 -5.51
C PHE A 326 -4.28 6.34 -6.11
N ASP A 327 -4.54 6.98 -7.26
CA ASP A 327 -3.57 7.88 -7.90
C ASP A 327 -3.21 9.06 -6.99
N ALA A 328 -4.22 9.71 -6.37
CA ALA A 328 -4.00 10.85 -5.48
C ALA A 328 -3.18 10.49 -4.23
N ILE A 329 -3.34 9.27 -3.70
CA ILE A 329 -2.50 8.74 -2.62
C ILE A 329 -1.07 8.56 -3.12
N GLY A 330 -0.88 7.86 -4.25
CA GLY A 330 0.44 7.56 -4.80
C GLY A 330 1.23 8.79 -5.26
N ASP A 331 0.54 9.85 -5.70
CA ASP A 331 1.13 11.14 -6.07
C ASP A 331 1.70 11.90 -4.86
N VAL A 332 1.17 11.65 -3.66
CA VAL A 332 1.66 12.25 -2.41
C VAL A 332 2.68 11.33 -1.75
N ASP A 333 2.31 10.07 -1.54
CA ASP A 333 3.17 9.06 -0.95
C ASP A 333 2.77 7.63 -1.37
N PRO A 334 3.56 6.96 -2.23
CA PRO A 334 3.29 5.58 -2.64
C PRO A 334 3.46 4.53 -1.51
N GLN A 335 3.98 4.91 -0.34
CA GLN A 335 4.07 4.03 0.83
C GLN A 335 2.74 3.85 1.55
N VAL A 336 1.86 4.85 1.46
CA VAL A 336 0.55 4.81 2.11
C VAL A 336 -0.33 3.83 1.35
N ARG A 337 -0.62 2.69 1.98
CA ARG A 337 -1.40 1.63 1.33
C ARG A 337 -2.87 2.01 1.18
N PHE A 338 -3.46 1.75 0.02
CA PHE A 338 -4.88 1.93 -0.21
C PHE A 338 -5.63 0.60 -0.23
N SER A 339 -6.72 0.52 0.54
CA SER A 339 -7.54 -0.69 0.66
C SER A 339 -9.03 -0.38 0.66
N ALA A 340 -9.86 -1.40 0.44
CA ALA A 340 -11.31 -1.25 0.51
C ALA A 340 -11.99 -2.37 1.31
N ALA A 341 -12.92 -1.99 2.18
CA ALA A 341 -13.87 -2.88 2.81
C ALA A 341 -15.02 -3.18 1.83
N VAL A 342 -15.20 -4.46 1.48
CA VAL A 342 -16.11 -4.87 0.40
C VAL A 342 -17.03 -6.01 0.77
N PHE A 343 -18.17 -6.08 0.10
CA PHE A 343 -19.01 -7.27 0.10
C PHE A 343 -18.37 -8.32 -0.80
N ALA A 344 -17.97 -9.46 -0.25
CA ALA A 344 -17.31 -10.54 -0.98
C ALA A 344 -18.07 -10.95 -2.25
N GLN A 345 -19.40 -10.98 -2.19
CA GLN A 345 -20.28 -11.39 -3.28
C GLN A 345 -20.87 -10.23 -4.10
N ALA A 346 -20.29 -9.02 -4.01
CA ALA A 346 -20.80 -7.82 -4.69
C ALA A 346 -21.04 -7.98 -6.20
N THR A 347 -20.25 -8.84 -6.85
CA THR A 347 -20.31 -9.08 -8.30
C THR A 347 -20.86 -10.44 -8.69
N THR A 348 -21.03 -11.36 -7.74
CA THR A 348 -21.45 -12.75 -8.00
C THR A 348 -22.85 -13.07 -7.50
N SER A 349 -23.38 -12.29 -6.55
CA SER A 349 -24.73 -12.44 -6.03
C SER A 349 -25.66 -11.38 -6.59
N SER A 350 -26.77 -11.79 -7.20
CA SER A 350 -27.77 -10.88 -7.77
C SER A 350 -28.32 -9.87 -6.77
N SER A 351 -28.41 -10.23 -5.48
CA SER A 351 -28.86 -9.33 -4.40
C SER A 351 -27.82 -8.29 -3.98
N GLN A 352 -26.57 -8.45 -4.43
CA GLN A 352 -25.46 -7.56 -4.10
C GLN A 352 -25.05 -6.69 -5.28
N LEU A 353 -25.37 -7.07 -6.52
CA LEU A 353 -25.09 -6.27 -7.74
C LEU A 353 -25.66 -4.84 -7.63
N VAL A 354 -26.72 -4.66 -6.84
CA VAL A 354 -27.37 -3.36 -6.61
C VAL A 354 -26.45 -2.33 -5.94
N LYS A 355 -25.37 -2.76 -5.30
CA LYS A 355 -24.39 -1.87 -4.66
C LYS A 355 -23.45 -1.20 -5.66
N MET A 356 -23.34 -1.74 -6.88
CA MET A 356 -22.36 -1.35 -7.90
C MET A 356 -20.90 -1.38 -7.40
N GLN A 357 -20.61 -2.26 -6.43
CA GLN A 357 -19.27 -2.41 -5.86
C GLN A 357 -18.46 -3.43 -6.68
N ASP A 358 -17.93 -3.01 -7.82
CA ASP A 358 -17.17 -3.87 -8.73
C ASP A 358 -15.70 -4.00 -8.32
N TRP A 359 -15.49 -4.46 -7.09
CA TRP A 359 -14.14 -4.60 -6.53
C TRP A 359 -13.21 -5.53 -7.33
N PRO A 360 -13.66 -6.57 -8.07
CA PRO A 360 -12.78 -7.33 -8.95
C PRO A 360 -12.17 -6.48 -10.07
N ALA A 361 -12.90 -5.48 -10.57
CA ALA A 361 -12.35 -4.51 -11.52
C ALA A 361 -11.25 -3.65 -10.88
N TRP A 362 -11.39 -3.31 -9.59
CA TRP A 362 -10.39 -2.53 -8.86
C TRP A 362 -9.11 -3.33 -8.66
N THR A 363 -9.23 -4.61 -8.29
CA THR A 363 -8.06 -5.50 -8.16
C THR A 363 -7.40 -5.75 -9.51
N ALA A 364 -8.18 -5.96 -10.58
CA ALA A 364 -7.64 -6.16 -11.92
C ALA A 364 -6.98 -4.89 -12.50
N GLY A 365 -7.51 -3.71 -12.16
CA GLY A 365 -6.96 -2.42 -12.55
C GLY A 365 -5.77 -1.96 -11.70
N GLY A 366 -5.54 -2.59 -10.54
CA GLY A 366 -4.52 -2.16 -9.59
C GLY A 366 -4.88 -0.87 -8.85
N TYR A 367 -6.17 -0.65 -8.57
CA TYR A 367 -6.69 0.55 -7.90
C TYR A 367 -6.74 0.41 -6.38
N VAL A 368 -6.20 -0.67 -5.83
CA VAL A 368 -6.06 -0.96 -4.39
C VAL A 368 -4.83 -1.86 -4.20
N ASP A 369 -4.11 -1.68 -3.09
CA ASP A 369 -3.00 -2.55 -2.68
C ASP A 369 -3.51 -3.90 -2.14
N TYR A 370 -4.61 -3.87 -1.38
CA TYR A 370 -5.25 -5.06 -0.83
C TYR A 370 -6.75 -4.89 -0.66
N ILE A 371 -7.46 -6.02 -0.63
CA ILE A 371 -8.92 -6.06 -0.51
C ILE A 371 -9.36 -6.72 0.80
N VAL A 372 -10.40 -6.16 1.42
CA VAL A 372 -10.90 -6.63 2.71
C VAL A 372 -12.36 -7.08 2.58
N PRO A 373 -12.63 -8.36 2.26
CA PRO A 373 -14.00 -8.87 2.27
C PRO A 373 -14.56 -8.90 3.69
N MET A 374 -15.75 -8.31 3.86
CA MET A 374 -16.56 -8.43 5.08
C MET A 374 -17.18 -9.82 5.18
N ALA A 375 -16.38 -10.83 5.54
CA ALA A 375 -16.78 -12.21 5.74
C ALA A 375 -17.52 -12.38 7.08
N TYR A 376 -18.68 -11.74 7.22
CA TYR A 376 -19.39 -11.54 8.49
C TYR A 376 -20.45 -12.61 8.80
N ALA A 377 -20.45 -13.71 8.05
CA ALA A 377 -21.40 -14.79 8.22
C ALA A 377 -21.36 -15.39 9.63
N THR A 378 -22.51 -15.86 10.12
CA THR A 378 -22.66 -16.45 11.46
C THR A 378 -22.23 -17.92 11.54
N SER A 379 -21.55 -18.44 10.52
CA SER A 379 -21.03 -19.81 10.46
C SER A 379 -19.67 -19.85 9.78
N THR A 380 -18.81 -20.80 10.16
CA THR A 380 -17.49 -20.99 9.52
C THR A 380 -17.61 -21.33 8.04
N THR A 381 -18.67 -22.04 7.63
CA THR A 381 -18.95 -22.29 6.21
C THR A 381 -19.24 -21.01 5.44
N GLY A 382 -20.05 -20.10 6.00
CA GLY A 382 -20.31 -18.81 5.36
C GLY A 382 -19.05 -17.95 5.24
N ILE A 383 -18.25 -17.87 6.31
CA ILE A 383 -16.97 -17.16 6.33
C ILE A 383 -16.05 -17.73 5.24
N ARG A 384 -15.89 -19.06 5.19
CA ARG A 384 -15.12 -19.75 4.15
C ARG A 384 -15.59 -19.35 2.75
N ASN A 385 -16.90 -19.38 2.49
CA ASN A 385 -17.44 -19.10 1.17
C ASN A 385 -17.13 -17.67 0.71
N ASP A 386 -17.23 -16.69 1.60
CA ASP A 386 -16.90 -15.29 1.31
C ASP A 386 -15.39 -15.13 1.01
N LEU A 387 -14.53 -15.76 1.82
CA LEU A 387 -13.08 -15.73 1.62
C LEU A 387 -12.65 -16.43 0.32
N GLN A 388 -13.20 -17.61 0.03
CA GLN A 388 -12.93 -18.35 -1.21
C GLN A 388 -13.40 -17.58 -2.45
N THR A 389 -14.59 -16.98 -2.39
CA THR A 389 -15.10 -16.12 -3.47
C THR A 389 -14.13 -14.97 -3.72
N THR A 390 -13.65 -14.34 -2.65
CA THR A 390 -12.73 -13.21 -2.77
C THR A 390 -11.39 -13.63 -3.36
N ARG A 391 -10.79 -14.70 -2.84
CA ARG A 391 -9.52 -15.26 -3.35
C ARG A 391 -9.57 -15.61 -4.84
N ASN A 392 -10.70 -16.15 -5.30
CA ASN A 392 -10.85 -16.55 -6.69
C ASN A 392 -10.95 -15.35 -7.65
N LEU A 393 -11.41 -14.19 -7.17
CA LEU A 393 -11.65 -13.00 -7.99
C LEU A 393 -10.57 -11.92 -7.83
N ALA A 394 -9.83 -11.90 -6.71
CA ALA A 394 -8.81 -10.89 -6.42
C ALA A 394 -7.53 -11.00 -7.28
N GLY A 395 -7.35 -12.10 -8.01
CA GLY A 395 -6.12 -12.34 -8.78
C GLY A 395 -4.89 -12.40 -7.86
N ASN A 396 -3.91 -11.52 -8.09
CA ASN A 396 -2.71 -11.41 -7.27
C ASN A 396 -2.83 -10.39 -6.13
N THR A 397 -3.94 -9.64 -6.05
CA THR A 397 -4.14 -8.65 -4.99
C THR A 397 -4.25 -9.36 -3.64
N ARG A 398 -3.54 -8.84 -2.64
CA ARG A 398 -3.53 -9.37 -1.26
C ARG A 398 -4.95 -9.32 -0.68
N VAL A 399 -5.37 -10.41 -0.03
CA VAL A 399 -6.69 -10.54 0.60
C VAL A 399 -6.54 -10.56 2.10
N VAL A 400 -7.27 -9.69 2.80
CA VAL A 400 -7.26 -9.57 4.26
C VAL A 400 -8.66 -9.90 4.79
N ALA A 401 -8.79 -10.88 5.70
CA ALA A 401 -10.09 -11.32 6.18
C ALA A 401 -10.75 -10.27 7.10
N GLY A 402 -11.83 -9.62 6.64
CA GLY A 402 -12.70 -8.83 7.49
C GLY A 402 -13.64 -9.74 8.29
N LEU A 403 -13.49 -9.78 9.61
CA LEU A 403 -14.18 -10.75 10.47
C LEU A 403 -15.04 -10.05 11.53
N ALA A 404 -16.32 -10.42 11.60
CA ALA A 404 -17.24 -9.86 12.60
C ALA A 404 -17.18 -10.65 13.91
N ILE A 405 -16.89 -9.95 15.00
CA ILE A 405 -16.82 -10.52 16.36
C ILE A 405 -17.92 -10.00 17.29
N LEU A 406 -18.81 -9.15 16.76
CA LEU A 406 -19.93 -8.55 17.48
C LEU A 406 -20.76 -9.61 18.23
N THR A 407 -21.20 -9.26 19.44
CA THR A 407 -21.99 -10.13 20.34
C THR A 407 -23.50 -9.98 20.15
N ASN A 408 -23.94 -9.19 19.16
CA ASN A 408 -25.36 -8.97 18.86
C ASN A 408 -26.09 -10.19 18.26
N THR A 409 -25.34 -11.21 17.82
CA THR A 409 -25.86 -12.54 17.47
C THR A 409 -24.76 -13.59 17.66
N THR A 410 -25.14 -14.86 17.70
CA THR A 410 -24.19 -15.97 17.82
C THR A 410 -23.32 -16.08 16.58
N ARG A 411 -22.00 -16.12 16.77
CA ARG A 411 -20.98 -16.27 15.72
C ARG A 411 -19.94 -17.31 16.14
N PRO A 412 -19.16 -17.86 15.20
CA PRO A 412 -17.99 -18.66 15.53
C PRO A 412 -17.02 -17.87 16.42
N SER A 413 -16.30 -18.55 17.31
CA SER A 413 -15.27 -17.91 18.15
C SER A 413 -14.16 -17.29 17.29
N ILE A 414 -13.42 -16.31 17.82
CA ILE A 414 -12.28 -15.71 17.11
C ILE A 414 -11.32 -16.78 16.59
N SER A 415 -10.96 -17.77 17.43
CA SER A 415 -10.12 -18.89 17.01
C SER A 415 -10.71 -19.70 15.85
N GLN A 416 -12.02 -19.95 15.83
CA GLN A 416 -12.67 -20.64 14.71
C GLN A 416 -12.64 -19.80 13.44
N GLN A 417 -12.86 -18.49 13.54
CA GLN A 417 -12.83 -17.58 12.39
C GLN A 417 -11.41 -17.48 11.80
N LEU A 418 -10.40 -17.27 12.64
CA LEU A 418 -8.99 -17.19 12.23
C LEU A 418 -8.50 -18.52 11.64
N SER A 419 -8.81 -19.65 12.28
CA SER A 419 -8.48 -20.97 11.70
C SER A 419 -9.22 -21.22 10.39
N THR A 420 -10.44 -20.69 10.22
CA THR A 420 -11.15 -20.77 8.94
C THR A 420 -10.41 -19.98 7.87
N ALA A 421 -10.01 -18.74 8.13
CA ALA A 421 -9.25 -17.92 7.19
C ALA A 421 -7.90 -18.57 6.84
N ARG A 422 -7.15 -19.04 7.84
CA ARG A 422 -5.85 -19.69 7.65
C ARG A 422 -5.94 -20.93 6.78
N ASN A 423 -7.01 -21.73 6.92
CA ASN A 423 -7.24 -22.91 6.08
C ASN A 423 -7.50 -22.56 4.61
N GLU A 424 -7.86 -21.31 4.31
CA GLU A 424 -7.97 -20.78 2.95
C GLU A 424 -6.69 -20.02 2.50
N GLY A 425 -5.59 -20.14 3.27
CA GLY A 425 -4.32 -19.47 2.98
C GLY A 425 -4.33 -17.97 3.26
N ILE A 426 -5.23 -17.49 4.11
CA ILE A 426 -5.33 -16.09 4.52
C ILE A 426 -5.04 -15.99 6.02
N GLU A 427 -3.94 -15.34 6.37
CA GLU A 427 -3.57 -15.10 7.77
C GLU A 427 -3.68 -13.64 8.19
N ASP A 428 -3.89 -12.75 7.23
CA ASP A 428 -4.18 -11.36 7.50
C ASP A 428 -5.65 -11.17 7.83
N PHE A 429 -5.95 -10.35 8.83
CA PHE A 429 -7.32 -10.11 9.27
C PHE A 429 -7.52 -8.70 9.80
N ILE A 430 -8.79 -8.27 9.79
CA ILE A 430 -9.26 -7.08 10.51
C ILE A 430 -10.54 -7.47 11.25
N LEU A 431 -10.59 -7.24 12.56
CA LEU A 431 -11.74 -7.59 13.40
C LEU A 431 -12.69 -6.39 13.55
N PHE A 432 -13.98 -6.63 13.31
CA PHE A 432 -15.05 -5.68 13.60
C PHE A 432 -15.73 -6.05 14.94
N ASP A 433 -15.42 -5.38 16.05
CA ASP A 433 -14.62 -4.13 16.20
C ASP A 433 -13.75 -4.07 17.48
N ALA A 434 -12.93 -3.02 17.60
CA ALA A 434 -12.06 -2.78 18.75
C ALA A 434 -12.84 -2.66 20.08
N ASN A 435 -14.03 -2.03 20.07
CA ASN A 435 -14.85 -1.89 21.28
C ASN A 435 -15.33 -3.25 21.80
N THR A 436 -15.68 -4.17 20.89
CA THR A 436 -16.03 -5.53 21.25
C THR A 436 -14.87 -6.24 21.92
N LEU A 437 -13.64 -6.09 21.40
CA LEU A 437 -12.46 -6.64 22.07
C LEU A 437 -12.23 -6.00 23.42
N MET A 438 -12.33 -4.68 23.55
CA MET A 438 -12.17 -3.96 24.83
C MET A 438 -13.13 -4.47 25.91
N ALA A 439 -14.38 -4.74 25.53
CA ALA A 439 -15.39 -5.27 26.45
C ALA A 439 -15.22 -6.76 26.81
N ASN A 440 -14.40 -7.52 26.06
CA ASN A 440 -14.31 -8.98 26.20
C ASN A 440 -12.86 -9.47 26.38
N PRO A 441 -12.31 -9.48 27.62
CA PRO A 441 -10.96 -9.97 27.89
C PRO A 441 -10.71 -11.40 27.42
N SER A 442 -11.70 -12.29 27.51
CA SER A 442 -11.59 -13.67 27.03
C SER A 442 -11.40 -13.78 25.52
N MET A 443 -11.98 -12.85 24.75
CA MET A 443 -11.75 -12.77 23.30
C MET A 443 -10.31 -12.34 23.00
N ARG A 444 -9.78 -11.37 23.75
CA ARG A 444 -8.37 -10.95 23.62
C ARG A 444 -7.40 -12.09 23.96
N THR A 445 -7.64 -12.82 25.05
CA THR A 445 -6.84 -14.00 25.40
C THR A 445 -6.95 -15.08 24.33
N SER A 446 -8.15 -15.33 23.78
CA SER A 446 -8.32 -16.30 22.69
C SER A 446 -7.59 -15.89 21.41
N LEU A 447 -7.53 -14.58 21.11
CA LEU A 447 -6.78 -14.05 19.97
C LEU A 447 -5.28 -14.27 20.16
N ARG A 448 -4.72 -13.80 21.28
CA ARG A 448 -3.28 -13.96 21.60
C ARG A 448 -2.85 -15.42 21.56
N ASN A 449 -3.61 -16.31 22.24
CA ASN A 449 -3.33 -17.74 22.24
C ASN A 449 -3.37 -18.34 20.82
N TRP A 450 -4.29 -17.89 19.96
CA TRP A 450 -4.35 -18.37 18.59
C TRP A 450 -3.11 -17.94 17.82
N LEU A 451 -2.69 -16.67 17.94
CA LEU A 451 -1.48 -16.14 17.30
C LEU A 451 -0.25 -16.92 17.73
N ASP A 452 -0.04 -17.12 19.04
CA ASP A 452 1.12 -17.85 19.59
C ASP A 452 1.24 -19.29 19.08
N GLN A 453 0.10 -19.94 18.81
CA GLN A 453 0.05 -21.37 18.51
C GLN A 453 -0.09 -21.69 17.02
N ASN A 454 -0.66 -20.77 16.23
CA ASN A 454 -1.12 -21.08 14.87
C ASN A 454 -0.67 -20.07 13.81
N ALA A 455 -0.30 -18.84 14.19
CA ALA A 455 0.17 -17.87 13.20
C ALA A 455 1.52 -18.31 12.64
N THR A 456 1.69 -18.10 11.34
CA THR A 456 2.97 -18.33 10.67
C THR A 456 3.96 -17.25 11.14
N PRO A 457 5.14 -17.62 11.67
CA PRO A 457 6.15 -16.66 12.12
C PRO A 457 6.65 -15.75 10.98
N GLN A 458 7.22 -14.61 11.35
CA GLN A 458 7.89 -13.73 10.40
C GLN A 458 9.35 -14.11 10.25
N VAL A 459 9.92 -13.96 9.05
CA VAL A 459 11.38 -13.96 8.89
C VAL A 459 11.94 -12.79 9.70
N GLY A 460 12.88 -13.06 10.60
CA GLY A 460 13.45 -12.05 11.52
C GLY A 460 12.80 -11.99 12.90
N ASP A 461 11.67 -12.65 13.14
CA ASP A 461 11.08 -12.84 14.48
C ASP A 461 11.74 -14.06 15.14
N PHE A 462 12.91 -13.84 15.73
CA PHE A 462 13.76 -14.88 16.28
C PHE A 462 13.28 -15.36 17.64
N ASN A 463 12.62 -14.48 18.40
CA ASN A 463 12.09 -14.81 19.73
C ASN A 463 10.67 -15.43 19.67
N ARG A 464 10.00 -15.38 18.51
CA ARG A 464 8.66 -15.91 18.22
C ARG A 464 7.54 -15.27 19.04
N ASP A 465 7.66 -13.99 19.36
CA ASP A 465 6.61 -13.23 20.02
C ASP A 465 5.57 -12.66 19.03
N GLY A 466 5.83 -12.81 17.72
CA GLY A 466 4.95 -12.45 16.64
C GLY A 466 5.19 -11.05 16.08
N VAL A 467 6.23 -10.34 16.50
CA VAL A 467 6.68 -9.06 15.94
C VAL A 467 8.18 -9.11 15.65
N ILE A 468 8.66 -8.33 14.69
CA ILE A 468 10.10 -8.12 14.47
C ILE A 468 10.47 -6.83 15.18
N ASP A 469 11.34 -6.88 16.19
CA ASP A 469 11.76 -5.69 16.94
C ASP A 469 13.18 -5.73 17.53
N ALA A 470 13.52 -4.73 18.35
CA ALA A 470 14.83 -4.61 18.97
C ALA A 470 15.20 -5.81 19.86
N ARG A 471 14.23 -6.59 20.33
CA ARG A 471 14.48 -7.83 21.07
C ARG A 471 15.02 -8.90 20.13
N ASP A 472 14.49 -9.02 18.91
CA ASP A 472 15.06 -9.91 17.89
C ASP A 472 16.48 -9.50 17.52
N ARG A 473 16.73 -8.20 17.45
CA ARG A 473 18.07 -7.65 17.26
C ARG A 473 19.03 -8.09 18.38
N ALA A 474 18.61 -7.97 19.63
CA ALA A 474 19.37 -8.47 20.78
C ALA A 474 19.57 -10.00 20.74
N PHE A 475 18.57 -10.76 20.28
CA PHE A 475 18.67 -12.22 20.07
C PHE A 475 19.73 -12.56 19.01
N PHE A 476 19.75 -11.83 17.89
CA PHE A 476 20.73 -12.03 16.82
C PHE A 476 22.15 -11.77 17.32
N PHE A 477 22.39 -10.64 18.00
CA PHE A 477 23.70 -10.31 18.58
C PHE A 477 24.12 -11.23 19.75
N GLY A 478 23.16 -11.92 20.37
CA GLY A 478 23.45 -13.01 21.30
C GLY A 478 24.15 -14.21 20.65
N VAL A 479 23.99 -14.39 19.33
CA VAL A 479 24.61 -15.45 18.54
C VAL A 479 25.80 -14.92 17.73
N PHE A 480 25.61 -13.87 16.95
CA PHE A 480 26.64 -13.27 16.10
C PHE A 480 27.32 -12.09 16.81
N GLN A 481 28.58 -12.27 17.21
CA GLN A 481 29.39 -11.25 17.91
C GLN A 481 30.51 -10.70 17.01
N GLY A 482 30.25 -10.61 15.70
CA GLY A 482 31.23 -10.14 14.71
C GLY A 482 32.18 -11.22 14.19
N GLN A 483 31.93 -12.50 14.48
CA GLN A 483 32.66 -13.64 13.91
C GLN A 483 31.65 -14.63 13.30
N PRO A 484 31.89 -15.17 12.10
CA PRO A 484 30.95 -16.07 11.44
C PRO A 484 30.63 -17.31 12.30
N VAL A 485 29.34 -17.63 12.44
CA VAL A 485 28.87 -18.76 13.27
C VAL A 485 28.27 -19.85 12.40
N PRO A 486 28.77 -21.10 12.44
CA PRO A 486 28.17 -22.18 11.67
C PRO A 486 26.71 -22.46 12.05
N ARG A 487 25.89 -22.71 11.04
CA ARG A 487 24.49 -23.09 11.24
C ARG A 487 24.36 -24.43 11.95
N ASN A 488 23.37 -24.51 12.83
CA ASN A 488 22.92 -25.70 13.52
C ASN A 488 21.39 -25.64 13.77
N ASN A 489 20.82 -26.65 14.44
CA ASN A 489 19.38 -26.73 14.66
C ASN A 489 18.80 -25.60 15.53
N GLN A 490 19.60 -24.98 16.39
CA GLN A 490 19.17 -23.92 17.31
C GLN A 490 19.18 -22.54 16.65
N ASN A 491 20.13 -22.26 15.76
CA ASN A 491 20.32 -20.94 15.16
C ASN A 491 19.97 -20.88 13.65
N ARG A 492 19.51 -21.97 13.04
CA ARG A 492 19.17 -22.04 11.60
C ARG A 492 18.20 -20.99 11.07
N HIS A 493 17.42 -20.34 11.94
CA HIS A 493 16.48 -19.30 11.57
C HIS A 493 17.15 -17.92 11.46
N MET A 494 18.41 -17.78 11.90
CA MET A 494 19.23 -16.58 11.75
C MET A 494 20.15 -16.64 10.52
N ASP A 495 20.25 -17.79 9.85
CA ASP A 495 20.92 -17.93 8.53
C ASP A 495 19.88 -17.55 7.45
N LEU A 496 19.77 -16.24 7.21
CA LEU A 496 18.72 -15.63 6.38
C LEU A 496 19.04 -15.73 4.89
N ASN A 497 20.33 -15.84 4.52
CA ASN A 497 20.75 -16.05 3.14
C ASN A 497 20.88 -17.55 2.77
N ASN A 498 20.74 -18.45 3.75
CA ASN A 498 20.79 -19.91 3.62
C ASN A 498 22.13 -20.43 3.06
N ASP A 499 23.26 -19.79 3.39
CA ASP A 499 24.61 -20.23 3.00
C ASP A 499 25.29 -21.15 4.03
N GLY A 500 24.62 -21.41 5.16
CA GLY A 500 25.07 -22.32 6.21
C GLY A 500 25.93 -21.67 7.28
N VAL A 501 26.12 -20.34 7.22
CA VAL A 501 26.85 -19.55 8.19
C VAL A 501 26.01 -18.34 8.56
N ILE A 502 26.08 -17.91 9.84
CA ILE A 502 25.47 -16.67 10.31
C ILE A 502 26.58 -15.63 10.36
N ASP A 503 26.50 -14.63 9.49
CA ASP A 503 27.52 -13.59 9.33
C ASP A 503 26.94 -12.17 9.11
N GLU A 504 27.79 -11.25 8.66
CA GLU A 504 27.43 -9.85 8.40
C GLU A 504 26.35 -9.71 7.32
N LYS A 505 26.24 -10.67 6.38
CA LYS A 505 25.20 -10.63 5.34
C LYS A 505 23.83 -10.94 5.93
N ASP A 506 23.75 -11.86 6.89
CA ASP A 506 22.50 -12.15 7.58
C ASP A 506 22.08 -10.98 8.45
N LEU A 507 23.03 -10.33 9.14
CA LEU A 507 22.77 -9.09 9.86
C LEU A 507 22.19 -8.02 8.94
N ALA A 508 22.79 -7.81 7.76
CA ALA A 508 22.29 -6.83 6.80
C ALA A 508 20.87 -7.16 6.29
N ILE A 509 20.53 -8.44 6.11
CA ILE A 509 19.17 -8.85 5.75
C ILE A 509 18.21 -8.60 6.93
N PHE A 510 18.60 -8.94 8.15
CA PHE A 510 17.79 -8.75 9.34
C PHE A 510 17.51 -7.27 9.61
N GLU A 511 18.53 -6.41 9.59
CA GLU A 511 18.36 -4.96 9.83
C GLU A 511 17.44 -4.34 8.78
N ARG A 512 17.54 -4.76 7.51
CA ARG A 512 16.59 -4.34 6.47
C ARG A 512 15.16 -4.78 6.79
N LEU A 513 14.95 -6.05 7.16
CA LEU A 513 13.61 -6.54 7.53
C LEU A 513 13.04 -5.81 8.75
N LEU A 514 13.87 -5.51 9.75
CA LEU A 514 13.50 -4.74 10.94
C LEU A 514 12.99 -3.35 10.52
N LEU A 515 13.74 -2.64 9.67
CA LEU A 515 13.40 -1.29 9.24
C LEU A 515 12.21 -1.26 8.27
N GLU A 516 12.12 -2.20 7.33
CA GLU A 516 10.93 -2.37 6.47
C GLU A 516 9.67 -2.61 7.31
N TYR A 517 9.80 -3.43 8.37
CA TYR A 517 8.73 -3.63 9.33
C TYR A 517 8.43 -2.36 10.14
N ARG A 518 9.28 -1.34 10.23
CA ARG A 518 8.98 -0.10 10.97
C ARG A 518 8.47 1.01 10.08
N TYR A 519 9.05 1.18 8.90
CA TYR A 519 8.88 2.36 8.07
C TYR A 519 8.18 2.10 6.74
N GLY A 520 8.02 0.84 6.30
CA GLY A 520 7.27 0.52 5.09
C GLY A 520 7.75 -0.74 4.38
N GLU A 521 6.81 -1.54 3.85
CA GLU A 521 7.14 -2.77 3.10
C GLU A 521 7.51 -2.51 1.63
N ASP A 522 7.47 -1.26 1.16
CA ASP A 522 7.91 -0.91 -0.18
C ASP A 522 9.44 -0.86 -0.30
N GLY A 523 10.15 -0.95 0.84
CA GLY A 523 11.61 -0.96 0.91
C GLY A 523 12.24 0.41 0.75
N VAL A 524 11.46 1.50 0.85
CA VAL A 524 11.99 2.86 0.78
C VAL A 524 12.06 3.47 2.17
N ILE A 525 13.28 3.70 2.64
CA ILE A 525 13.59 4.29 3.95
C ILE A 525 14.45 5.53 3.70
N GLY A 526 13.89 6.69 4.00
CA GLY A 526 14.47 7.99 3.64
C GLY A 526 14.08 9.12 4.59
N GLN A 527 14.00 10.35 4.07
CA GLN A 527 13.74 11.54 4.90
C GLN A 527 12.44 11.44 5.71
N LYS A 528 11.38 10.85 5.13
CA LYS A 528 10.10 10.66 5.84
C LYS A 528 10.25 9.77 7.09
N ALA A 529 11.07 8.72 7.00
CA ALA A 529 11.34 7.84 8.14
C ALA A 529 12.10 8.58 9.25
N ILE A 530 13.06 9.43 8.86
CA ILE A 530 13.82 10.29 9.77
C ILE A 530 12.90 11.29 10.48
N ASP A 531 12.05 11.99 9.73
CA ASP A 531 11.09 12.95 10.29
C ASP A 531 10.12 12.25 11.26
N PHE A 532 9.65 11.06 10.89
CA PHE A 532 8.74 10.30 11.74
C PHE A 532 9.41 9.84 13.04
N LEU A 533 10.62 9.27 12.97
CA LEU A 533 11.39 8.86 14.15
C LEU A 533 11.68 10.08 15.05
N THR A 534 12.24 11.15 14.49
CA THR A 534 12.64 12.35 15.25
C THR A 534 11.47 13.07 15.90
N SER A 535 10.30 13.12 15.24
CA SER A 535 9.07 13.68 15.84
C SER A 535 8.54 12.88 17.04
N ASN A 536 9.03 11.64 17.24
CA ASN A 536 8.67 10.74 18.33
C ASN A 536 9.74 10.65 19.42
N TYR A 537 10.78 11.49 19.39
CA TYR A 537 11.79 11.53 20.46
C TYR A 537 11.16 11.64 21.84
N THR A 538 11.57 10.74 22.72
CA THR A 538 11.11 10.71 24.11
C THR A 538 12.21 11.19 25.03
N PRO A 539 11.90 12.08 26.00
CA PRO A 539 12.91 12.52 26.96
C PRO A 539 13.39 11.34 27.83
N PRO A 540 14.68 11.31 28.24
CA PRO A 540 15.30 10.21 29.00
C PRO A 540 14.70 9.90 30.39
N SER A 541 13.61 10.55 30.79
CA SER A 541 13.00 10.39 32.13
C SER A 541 12.32 9.04 32.37
N VAL A 542 12.14 8.21 31.33
CA VAL A 542 11.62 6.84 31.43
C VAL A 542 12.80 5.89 31.55
N ILE A 543 13.44 5.83 32.72
CA ILE A 543 14.63 4.98 32.92
C ILE A 543 14.20 3.58 33.38
N GLY A 544 14.32 2.61 32.47
CA GLY A 544 14.26 1.18 32.77
C GLY A 544 14.04 0.35 31.49
N PRO A 545 14.62 -0.87 31.39
CA PRO A 545 14.37 -1.73 30.24
C PRO A 545 12.87 -1.96 30.08
N PRO A 546 12.33 -1.93 28.84
CA PRO A 546 10.92 -2.09 28.60
C PRO A 546 10.41 -3.44 29.14
N ASP A 547 9.15 -3.47 29.58
CA ASP A 547 8.51 -4.70 30.05
C ASP A 547 8.53 -5.72 28.90
N PRO A 548 9.18 -6.89 29.07
CA PRO A 548 9.33 -7.87 28.00
C PRO A 548 7.98 -8.46 27.54
N SER A 549 6.92 -8.30 28.33
CA SER A 549 5.57 -8.74 27.99
C SER A 549 4.75 -7.72 27.19
N ARG A 550 5.27 -6.50 26.99
CA ARG A 550 4.58 -5.43 26.28
C ARG A 550 5.24 -5.16 24.92
N PRO A 551 4.45 -4.77 23.91
CA PRO A 551 5.00 -4.32 22.63
C PRO A 551 5.90 -3.10 22.82
N LEU A 552 7.01 -3.08 22.09
CA LEU A 552 7.92 -1.94 22.06
C LEU A 552 7.36 -0.80 21.22
N ASN A 553 7.88 0.41 21.48
CA ASN A 553 7.68 1.54 20.60
C ASN A 553 8.22 1.18 19.19
N LEU A 554 7.49 1.56 18.13
CA LEU A 554 7.93 1.34 16.75
C LEU A 554 9.29 2.00 16.46
N HIS A 555 9.59 3.10 17.15
CA HIS A 555 10.80 3.90 16.93
C HIS A 555 11.95 3.58 17.89
N ASP A 556 11.71 2.74 18.91
CA ASP A 556 12.77 2.23 19.79
C ASP A 556 13.42 1.04 19.10
N LEU A 557 14.45 1.32 18.30
CA LEU A 557 15.17 0.38 17.45
C LEU A 557 16.30 -0.33 18.20
N ASN A 558 16.79 0.26 19.30
CA ASN A 558 17.83 -0.32 20.13
C ASN A 558 17.27 -1.11 21.35
N GLY A 559 15.99 -0.90 21.71
CA GLY A 559 15.28 -1.60 22.77
C GLY A 559 15.57 -1.08 24.19
N ASP A 560 16.09 0.14 24.33
CA ASP A 560 16.48 0.72 25.62
C ASP A 560 15.31 1.40 26.35
N GLY A 561 14.15 1.51 25.71
CA GLY A 561 12.93 2.12 26.24
C GLY A 561 12.79 3.62 25.96
N VAL A 562 13.74 4.22 25.22
CA VAL A 562 13.75 5.62 24.83
C VAL A 562 13.90 5.71 23.31
N VAL A 563 13.11 6.57 22.67
CA VAL A 563 13.34 6.96 21.28
C VAL A 563 14.27 8.17 21.28
N ASP A 564 15.50 8.01 20.82
CA ASP A 564 16.48 9.07 20.78
C ASP A 564 17.43 9.01 19.55
N TYR A 565 18.56 9.68 19.65
CA TYR A 565 19.53 9.76 18.56
C TYR A 565 20.21 8.40 18.26
N GLN A 566 20.28 7.47 19.22
CA GLN A 566 20.82 6.14 18.98
C GLN A 566 19.93 5.32 18.03
N ASP A 567 18.60 5.49 18.12
CA ASP A 567 17.69 4.88 17.15
C ASP A 567 17.85 5.51 15.77
N LEU A 568 18.09 6.82 15.72
CA LEU A 568 18.33 7.51 14.45
C LEU A 568 19.59 6.99 13.74
N LEU A 569 20.66 6.66 14.46
CA LEU A 569 21.85 6.03 13.87
C LEU A 569 21.55 4.65 13.28
N ILE A 570 20.70 3.84 13.93
CA ILE A 570 20.25 2.56 13.38
C ILE A 570 19.46 2.78 12.09
N LEU A 571 18.60 3.82 12.06
CA LEU A 571 17.85 4.17 10.86
C LEU A 571 18.77 4.65 9.72
N HIS A 572 19.75 5.52 10.01
CA HIS A 572 20.73 6.02 9.04
C HIS A 572 21.48 4.89 8.34
N ALA A 573 21.94 3.89 9.09
CA ALA A 573 22.61 2.72 8.55
C ALA A 573 21.77 1.91 7.54
N GLY A 574 20.44 2.08 7.55
CA GLY A 574 19.51 1.37 6.68
C GLY A 574 18.76 2.24 5.68
N LEU A 575 19.20 3.49 5.44
CA LEU A 575 18.63 4.32 4.38
C LEU A 575 18.80 3.65 3.02
N THR A 576 17.74 3.63 2.24
CA THR A 576 17.71 2.98 0.91
C THR A 576 17.72 3.99 -0.23
N GLU A 577 17.48 5.26 0.09
CA GLU A 577 17.59 6.38 -0.83
C GLU A 577 18.57 7.43 -0.31
N PRO A 578 19.22 8.20 -1.19
CA PRO A 578 20.07 9.30 -0.77
C PRO A 578 19.26 10.34 0.01
N VAL A 579 19.76 10.72 1.18
CA VAL A 579 19.20 11.81 1.98
C VAL A 579 20.28 12.86 2.18
N GLU A 580 19.90 14.14 2.08
CA GLU A 580 20.85 15.24 2.19
C GLU A 580 21.60 15.23 3.54
N PRO A 581 22.91 15.51 3.54
CA PRO A 581 23.70 15.57 4.76
C PRO A 581 23.14 16.55 5.78
N ASP A 582 23.26 16.20 7.05
CA ASP A 582 22.81 17.02 8.17
C ASP A 582 23.88 18.06 8.56
N LEU A 583 23.94 19.15 7.79
CA LEU A 583 25.01 20.14 7.88
C LEU A 583 24.82 21.20 8.98
N ASP A 584 23.58 21.47 9.40
CA ASP A 584 23.24 22.40 10.49
C ASP A 584 23.30 21.67 11.83
N VAL A 585 24.52 21.39 12.28
CA VAL A 585 24.81 20.62 13.49
C VAL A 585 24.33 21.35 14.74
N ASN A 586 24.36 22.68 14.73
CA ASN A 586 24.02 23.49 15.88
C ASN A 586 22.50 23.81 16.00
N ARG A 587 21.73 23.57 14.92
CA ARG A 587 20.27 23.77 14.80
C ARG A 587 19.84 25.24 14.83
N ASP A 588 20.66 26.17 14.36
CA ASP A 588 20.32 27.59 14.30
C ASP A 588 19.76 28.04 12.95
N GLY A 589 19.68 27.14 11.98
CA GLY A 589 19.17 27.37 10.63
C GLY A 589 20.21 27.94 9.67
N VAL A 590 21.48 28.06 10.07
CA VAL A 590 22.58 28.57 9.26
C VAL A 590 23.73 27.58 9.30
N VAL A 591 24.22 27.16 8.13
CA VAL A 591 25.41 26.31 8.03
C VAL A 591 26.66 27.18 7.93
N ASP A 592 27.42 27.26 9.02
CA ASP A 592 28.65 28.05 9.10
C ASP A 592 29.76 27.40 9.98
N ILE A 593 30.76 28.18 10.37
CA ILE A 593 31.90 27.68 11.16
C ILE A 593 31.50 27.23 12.58
N GLU A 594 30.38 27.74 13.12
CA GLU A 594 29.87 27.33 14.42
C GLU A 594 29.32 25.90 14.39
N ASP A 595 28.85 25.40 13.24
CA ASP A 595 28.54 23.97 13.07
C ASP A 595 29.78 23.12 13.16
N LEU A 596 30.90 23.57 12.59
CA LEU A 596 32.17 22.84 12.73
C LEU A 596 32.64 22.82 14.18
N HIS A 597 32.49 23.94 14.90
CA HIS A 597 32.76 23.98 16.35
C HIS A 597 31.82 23.06 17.15
N LYS A 598 30.56 22.96 16.74
CA LYS A 598 29.57 22.09 17.36
C LYS A 598 29.90 20.62 17.09
N GLN A 599 30.18 20.26 15.85
CA GLN A 599 30.57 18.92 15.42
C GLN A 599 31.82 18.44 16.18
N ALA A 600 32.81 19.32 16.39
CA ALA A 600 34.00 18.98 17.15
C ALA A 600 33.73 18.71 18.65
N LYS A 601 32.64 19.24 19.22
CA LYS A 601 32.29 19.08 20.63
C LYS A 601 31.30 17.94 20.85
N ASN A 602 30.26 17.92 20.04
CA ASN A 602 29.12 17.01 20.10
C ASN A 602 28.87 16.50 18.67
N PRO A 603 29.67 15.54 18.19
CA PRO A 603 29.58 15.08 16.82
C PRO A 603 28.25 14.37 16.57
N ILE A 604 27.71 14.61 15.38
CA ILE A 604 26.56 13.90 14.81
C ILE A 604 27.01 13.15 13.55
N ASP A 605 26.21 12.17 13.13
CA ASP A 605 26.29 11.52 11.82
C ASP A 605 25.70 12.48 10.78
N ILE A 606 26.60 13.23 10.13
CA ILE A 606 26.30 14.27 9.13
C ILE A 606 25.98 13.62 7.80
N ASN A 607 26.76 12.61 7.38
CA ASN A 607 26.59 11.99 6.08
C ASN A 607 25.44 10.96 6.05
N ARG A 608 24.86 10.64 7.22
CA ARG A 608 23.75 9.71 7.46
C ARG A 608 24.08 8.28 7.06
N ASP A 609 25.32 7.84 7.30
CA ASP A 609 25.75 6.47 7.04
C ASP A 609 25.62 5.52 8.26
N GLY A 610 25.12 6.05 9.38
CA GLY A 610 24.93 5.32 10.64
C GLY A 610 26.17 5.28 11.53
N LEU A 611 27.27 5.90 11.11
CA LEU A 611 28.50 6.01 11.88
C LEU A 611 28.79 7.48 12.18
N ILE A 612 29.37 7.72 13.36
CA ILE A 612 29.92 9.03 13.71
C ILE A 612 31.43 8.92 13.62
N ASP A 613 32.02 9.46 12.56
CA ASP A 613 33.46 9.37 12.31
C ASP A 613 34.08 10.63 11.65
N GLY A 614 35.29 10.48 11.10
CA GLY A 614 36.01 11.59 10.48
C GLY A 614 35.39 12.06 9.16
N GLU A 615 34.60 11.21 8.51
CA GLU A 615 33.92 11.46 7.26
C GLU A 615 32.83 12.52 7.41
N ASP A 616 32.08 12.49 8.51
CA ASP A 616 31.09 13.52 8.84
C ASP A 616 31.70 14.91 8.86
N THR A 617 32.82 15.04 9.56
CA THR A 617 33.55 16.30 9.68
C THR A 617 34.12 16.71 8.32
N ARG A 618 34.54 15.75 7.48
CA ARG A 618 35.02 16.01 6.13
C ARG A 618 33.92 16.59 5.26
N VAL A 619 32.72 16.01 5.27
CA VAL A 619 31.54 16.47 4.51
C VAL A 619 31.20 17.91 4.88
N LEU A 620 31.13 18.23 6.17
CA LEU A 620 30.85 19.60 6.63
C LEU A 620 31.93 20.61 6.17
N ILE A 621 33.21 20.25 6.31
CA ILE A 621 34.32 21.12 5.86
C ILE A 621 34.28 21.35 4.35
N GLU A 622 33.93 20.33 3.57
CA GLU A 622 33.83 20.44 2.11
C GLU A 622 32.71 21.37 1.70
N TYR A 623 31.55 21.27 2.33
CA TYR A 623 30.43 22.18 2.11
C TYR A 623 30.80 23.63 2.44
N LEU A 624 31.39 23.89 3.61
CA LEU A 624 31.80 25.23 4.01
C LEU A 624 32.82 25.85 3.04
N ARG A 625 33.79 25.07 2.56
CA ARG A 625 34.78 25.54 1.57
C ARG A 625 34.17 25.86 0.21
N GLN A 626 33.18 25.08 -0.23
CA GLN A 626 32.48 25.35 -1.49
C GLN A 626 31.72 26.67 -1.40
N ASN A 627 30.97 26.89 -0.31
CA ASN A 627 30.25 28.14 -0.07
C ASN A 627 31.19 29.36 0.02
N GLU A 628 32.35 29.24 0.68
CA GLU A 628 33.36 30.30 0.69
C GLU A 628 33.87 30.64 -0.72
N GLN A 629 34.15 29.64 -1.56
CA GLN A 629 34.60 29.85 -2.93
C GLN A 629 33.54 30.54 -3.79
N GLU A 630 32.26 30.16 -3.63
CA GLU A 630 31.15 30.79 -4.33
C GLU A 630 30.97 32.26 -3.92
N LEU A 631 31.07 32.56 -2.62
CA LEU A 631 31.05 33.93 -2.11
C LEU A 631 32.22 34.77 -2.65
N MET A 632 33.41 34.19 -2.78
CA MET A 632 34.58 34.86 -3.36
C MET A 632 34.49 35.03 -4.88
N ALA A 633 33.71 34.19 -5.58
CA ALA A 633 33.53 34.24 -7.03
C ALA A 633 32.43 35.22 -7.50
N GLN A 634 31.60 35.75 -6.59
CA GLN A 634 30.62 36.77 -6.93
C GLN A 634 31.32 38.10 -7.27
N PRO A 635 30.97 38.79 -8.37
CA PRO A 635 31.57 40.07 -8.72
C PRO A 635 31.26 41.08 -7.62
N GLN A 636 32.31 41.56 -6.95
CA GLN A 636 32.21 42.64 -5.97
C GLN A 636 31.53 43.84 -6.63
N ARG A 637 30.33 44.20 -6.16
CA ARG A 637 29.58 45.36 -6.62
C ARG A 637 30.08 46.65 -5.99
#